data_AF-A0A6G0VNN4-F1
#
_entry.id   AF-A0A6G0VNN4-F1
#
_cell.length_a   1.000
_cell.length_b   1.000
_cell.length_c   1.000
_cell.angle_alpha   90.00
_cell.angle_beta   90.00
_cell.angle_gamma   90.00
#
_symmetry.space_group_name_H-M   'P 1'
#
loop_
_entity.id
_entity.type
_entity.pdbx_description
1 polymer ?
#
loop_
_entity_poly.entity_id
_entity_poly.type
_entity_poly.pdbx_seq_one_letter_code
_entity_poly.pdbx_strand_id
1 'polypeptide(L)' 'YVEWSLHEPYPGQYNFEDIVDLEYFLRLVQDEGMYLLLRPGPFILSERDFGGFPFWLMNVVPKKGLRTND' A
#
# COMPACT_ATOMS: atom_id res chain seq x y z
N TYR A 1 -7.66 -2.50 2.12
CA TYR A 1 -6.22 -2.77 1.99
C TYR A 1 -5.51 -1.47 1.69
N VAL A 2 -4.19 -1.41 1.88
CA VAL A 2 -3.38 -0.25 1.49
C VAL A 2 -2.41 -0.70 0.41
N GLU A 3 -2.51 -0.10 -0.77
CA GLU A 3 -1.68 -0.48 -1.92
C GLU A 3 -0.44 0.41 -1.99
N TRP A 4 0.72 -0.16 -1.66
CA TRP A 4 1.97 0.59 -1.60
C TRP A 4 2.35 1.20 -2.95
N SER A 5 2.15 0.51 -4.07
CA SER A 5 2.45 1.04 -5.41
C SER A 5 1.73 2.35 -5.75
N LEU A 6 0.51 2.57 -5.22
CA LEU A 6 -0.22 3.83 -5.42
C LEU A 6 0.26 4.94 -4.49
N HIS A 7 0.62 4.57 -3.26
CA HIS A 7 1.07 5.53 -2.25
C HIS A 7 2.54 5.89 -2.36
N GLU A 8 3.38 5.10 -3.03
CA GLU A 8 4.79 5.39 -3.31
C GLU A 8 5.16 5.00 -4.76
N PRO A 9 4.62 5.71 -5.77
CA PRO A 9 4.83 5.38 -7.18
C PRO A 9 6.31 5.40 -7.59
N TYR A 10 7.12 6.25 -6.95
CA TYR A 10 8.57 6.29 -7.10
C TYR A 10 9.25 6.32 -5.72
N PRO A 11 10.49 5.84 -5.60
CA PRO A 11 11.19 5.79 -4.31
C PRO A 11 11.20 7.16 -3.62
N GLY A 12 10.65 7.22 -2.40
CA GLY A 12 10.58 8.42 -1.57
C GLY A 12 9.53 9.46 -2.00
N GLN A 13 8.72 9.19 -3.04
CA GLN A 13 7.66 10.07 -3.48
C GLN A 13 6.31 9.52 -3.06
N TYR A 14 5.70 10.15 -2.04
CA TYR A 14 4.45 9.67 -1.47
C TYR A 14 3.23 10.38 -2.06
N ASN A 15 2.13 9.65 -2.26
CA ASN A 15 0.85 10.17 -2.69
C ASN A 15 -0.30 9.70 -1.77
N PHE A 16 -1.00 10.66 -1.18
CA PHE A 16 -2.19 10.46 -0.35
C PHE A 16 -3.30 11.44 -0.74
N GLU A 17 -3.33 11.86 -2.00
CA GLU A 17 -4.33 12.80 -2.51
C GLU A 17 -5.41 12.08 -3.33
N ASP A 18 -6.52 12.78 -3.58
CA ASP A 18 -7.64 12.32 -4.39
C ASP A 18 -8.15 10.92 -4.01
N ILE A 19 -8.15 9.98 -4.95
CA ILE A 19 -8.72 8.64 -4.77
C ILE A 19 -7.88 7.76 -3.83
N VAL A 20 -6.64 8.18 -3.54
CA VAL A 20 -5.69 7.45 -2.69
C VAL A 20 -5.49 8.16 -1.34
N ASP A 21 -6.41 9.04 -0.93
CA ASP A 21 -6.39 9.63 0.40
C ASP A 21 -6.85 8.62 1.46
N LEU A 22 -5.87 7.92 2.04
CA LEU A 22 -6.10 6.95 3.10
C LEU A 22 -6.58 7.64 4.39
N GLU A 23 -6.08 8.83 4.71
CA GLU A 23 -6.44 9.52 5.95
C GLU A 23 -7.91 9.95 5.92
N TYR A 24 -8.36 10.50 4.80
CA TYR A 24 -9.76 10.82 4.58
C TYR A 24 -10.65 9.59 4.75
N PHE A 25 -10.29 8.46 4.14
CA PHE A 25 -11.07 7.23 4.29
C PHE A 25 -11.15 6.75 5.74
N LEU A 26 -10.05 6.82 6.50
CA LEU A 26 -10.02 6.45 7.92
C LEU A 26 -10.94 7.37 8.76
N ARG A 27 -10.87 8.67 8.53
CA ARG A 27 -11.74 9.66 9.21
C ARG A 27 -13.21 9.44 8.87
N LEU A 28 -13.53 9.20 7.59
CA LEU A 28 -14.89 8.91 7.16
C LEU A 28 -15.48 7.68 7.88
N VAL A 29 -14.71 6.60 8.00
CA VAL A 29 -15.15 5.39 8.72
C VAL A 29 -15.42 5.69 10.20
N GLN A 30 -14.61 6.55 10.82
CA GLN A 30 -14.82 7.01 12.20
C GLN A 30 -16.08 7.86 12.33
N ASP A 31 -16.30 8.81 11.42
CA ASP A 31 -17.45 9.72 11.44
C ASP A 31 -18.78 8.97 11.26
N GLU A 32 -18.76 7.88 10.48
CA GLU A 32 -19.89 6.96 10.31
C GLU A 32 -20.05 5.97 11.49
N GLY A 33 -19.23 6.07 12.54
CA GLY A 33 -19.34 5.25 13.75
C GLY A 33 -19.00 3.77 13.53
N MET A 34 -18.22 3.44 12.51
CA MET A 34 -17.84 2.08 12.15
C MET A 34 -16.46 1.69 12.69
N TYR A 35 -16.25 0.37 12.86
CA TYR A 35 -14.91 -0.18 13.10
C TYR A 35 -14.24 -0.60 11.79
N LEU A 36 -12.91 -0.48 11.72
CA LEU A 36 -12.12 -0.85 10.55
C LEU A 36 -11.13 -1.97 10.87
N LEU A 37 -11.11 -3.02 10.06
CA LEU A 37 -10.00 -3.97 9.99
C LEU A 37 -9.02 -3.53 8.89
N LEU A 38 -8.03 -2.71 9.26
CA LEU A 38 -7.02 -2.25 8.32
C LEU A 38 -6.04 -3.37 7.97
N ARG A 39 -5.77 -3.54 6.67
CA ARG A 39 -4.86 -4.56 6.14
C ARG A 39 -3.80 -3.88 5.27
N PRO A 40 -2.73 -3.32 5.86
CA PRO A 40 -1.83 -2.42 5.15
C PRO A 40 -0.78 -3.12 4.27
N GLY A 41 -0.67 -4.45 4.31
CA GLY A 41 0.33 -5.19 3.52
C GLY A 41 1.64 -5.40 4.29
N PRO A 42 2.82 -5.25 3.65
CA PRO A 42 3.09 -4.50 2.41
C PRO A 42 2.74 -5.24 1.11
N PHE A 43 2.61 -6.58 1.15
CA PHE A 43 2.01 -7.36 0.08
C PHE A 43 0.53 -7.62 0.41
N ILE A 44 -0.37 -7.28 -0.50
CA ILE A 44 -1.82 -7.38 -0.27
C ILE A 44 -2.53 -8.42 -1.13
N LEU A 45 -1.85 -8.93 -2.18
CA LEU A 45 -2.48 -9.67 -3.27
C LEU A 45 -3.57 -8.78 -3.92
N SER A 46 -4.83 -8.99 -3.55
CA SER A 46 -5.98 -8.17 -3.96
C SER A 46 -6.14 -7.99 -5.48
N GLU A 47 -5.66 -8.95 -6.27
CA GLU A 47 -5.67 -8.89 -7.74
C GLU A 47 -5.02 -7.59 -8.28
N ARG A 48 -4.09 -7.04 -7.50
CA ARG A 48 -3.31 -5.85 -7.86
C ARG A 48 -2.01 -6.23 -8.53
N ASP A 49 -1.54 -5.34 -9.39
CA ASP A 49 -0.25 -5.49 -10.05
C ASP A 49 0.85 -5.66 -9.02
N PHE A 50 1.68 -6.68 -9.24
CA PHE A 50 2.75 -7.10 -8.34
C PHE A 50 2.31 -7.27 -6.87
N GLY A 51 1.03 -7.60 -6.63
CA GLY A 51 0.43 -7.76 -5.31
C GLY A 51 0.44 -6.51 -4.45
N GLY A 52 0.50 -5.34 -5.09
CA GLY A 52 0.53 -4.01 -4.46
C GLY A 52 1.93 -3.49 -4.16
N PHE A 53 2.98 -4.22 -4.49
CA PHE A 53 4.35 -3.72 -4.40
C PHE A 53 4.64 -2.70 -5.52
N PRO A 54 5.35 -1.60 -5.23
CA PRO A 54 5.87 -0.72 -6.27
C PRO A 54 6.83 -1.45 -7.22
N PHE A 55 6.78 -1.13 -8.51
CA PHE A 55 7.62 -1.78 -9.53
C PHE A 55 9.13 -1.61 -9.25
N TRP A 56 9.52 -0.48 -8.66
CA TRP A 56 10.92 -0.13 -8.41
C TRP A 56 11.59 -1.07 -7.40
N LEU A 57 10.82 -1.79 -6.57
CA LEU A 57 11.35 -2.80 -5.64
C LEU A 57 12.13 -3.91 -6.35
N MET A 58 11.78 -4.23 -7.60
CA MET A 58 12.49 -5.25 -8.39
C MET A 58 13.97 -4.92 -8.62
N ASN A 59 14.35 -3.65 -8.52
CA ASN A 59 15.73 -3.19 -8.76
C ASN A 59 16.54 -2.99 -7.48
N VAL A 60 15.89 -2.93 -6.31
CA VAL A 60 16.56 -2.71 -5.00
C VAL A 60 16.58 -3.97 -4.14
N VAL A 61 15.59 -4.85 -4.27
CA VAL A 61 15.52 -6.10 -3.50
C VAL A 61 16.17 -7.24 -4.29
N PRO A 62 17.00 -8.08 -3.66
CA PRO A 62 17.51 -9.30 -4.31
C PRO A 62 16.39 -10.19 -4.85
N LYS A 63 16.66 -10.97 -5.90
CA LYS A 63 15.64 -11.81 -6.59
C LYS A 63 14.84 -12.77 -5.70
N LYS A 64 15.30 -13.08 -4.49
CA LYS A 64 14.62 -13.93 -3.50
C LYS A 64 14.30 -13.21 -2.19
N GLY A 65 14.45 -11.88 -2.16
CA GLY A 65 14.36 -11.06 -0.94
C GLY A 65 12.98 -10.53 -0.58
N LEU A 66 11.98 -10.76 -1.43
CA LEU A 66 10.62 -10.33 -1.12
C LEU A 66 9.94 -11.34 -0.20
N ARG A 67 9.41 -10.84 0.92
CA ARG A 67 8.64 -11.62 1.91
C ARG A 67 9.44 -12.72 2.60
N THR A 68 10.75 -12.54 2.70
CA THR A 68 11.70 -13.31 3.51
C THR A 68 12.19 -12.43 4.67
N ASN A 69 13.18 -12.91 5.42
CA ASN A 69 13.82 -12.17 6.52
C ASN A 69 15.10 -11.42 6.07
N ASP A 70 15.21 -11.14 4.76
CA ASP A 70 16.35 -10.44 4.16
C ASP A 70 16.42 -8.95 4.56
#